data_AF-A0A519RWC3-F1
#
_entry.id   AF-A0A519RWC3-F1
#
_cell.length_a   1.000
_cell.length_b   1.000
_cell.length_c   1.000
_cell.angle_alpha   90.00
_cell.angle_beta   90.00
_cell.angle_gamma   90.00
#
_symmetry.space_group_name_H-M   'P 1'
#
loop_
_entity.id
_entity.type
_entity.pdbx_description
1 polymer ?
#
loop_
_entity_poly.entity_id
_entity_poly.type
_entity_poly.pdbx_seq_one_letter_code
_entity_poly.pdbx_strand_id
1 'polypeptide(L)'
;MRKTQLPTPLPVQQFARCVNDANQPAGYIGDWPTAGRVYPVRVLPHVRSGQPQVHVLGFHAERPYGAFAAHRFETVATVWLN
;
A
#
# COMPACT_ATOMS: atom_id res chain seq x y z
N MET A 1 31.92 -12.08 5.88
CA MET A 1 30.68 -11.52 5.30
C MET A 1 29.70 -11.23 6.43
N ARG A 2 29.42 -9.95 6.72
CA ARG A 2 28.39 -9.57 7.72
C ARG A 2 27.04 -9.83 7.07
N LYS A 3 26.24 -10.77 7.61
CA LYS A 3 24.83 -10.88 7.21
C LYS A 3 24.18 -9.55 7.56
N THR A 4 23.74 -8.79 6.55
CA THR A 4 22.94 -7.59 6.77
C THR A 4 21.66 -8.05 7.44
N GLN A 5 21.58 -7.84 8.76
CA GLN A 5 20.36 -8.08 9.51
C GLN A 5 19.36 -7.03 9.05
N LEU A 6 18.38 -7.46 8.25
CA LEU A 6 17.26 -6.60 7.89
C LEU A 6 16.55 -6.21 9.20
N PRO A 7 16.23 -4.93 9.40
CA PRO A 7 15.50 -4.51 10.59
C PRO A 7 14.18 -5.29 10.67
N THR A 8 13.88 -5.84 11.84
CA THR A 8 12.58 -6.46 12.10
C THR A 8 11.53 -5.37 11.94
N PRO A 9 10.55 -5.52 11.02
CA PRO A 9 9.51 -4.52 10.86
C PRO A 9 8.77 -4.37 12.19
N LEU A 10 8.44 -3.13 12.56
CA LEU A 10 7.62 -2.86 13.73
C LEU A 10 6.29 -3.62 13.60
N PRO A 11 5.77 -4.22 14.69
CA PRO A 11 4.50 -4.94 14.67
C PRO A 11 3.35 -3.92 14.66
N VAL A 12 3.20 -3.20 13.55
CA VAL A 12 2.17 -2.19 13.36
C VAL A 12 1.29 -2.52 12.17
N GLN A 13 0.00 -2.22 12.31
CA GLN A 13 -0.96 -2.21 11.22
C GLN A 13 -1.32 -0.76 10.89
N GLN A 14 -1.13 -0.36 9.65
CA GLN A 14 -1.55 0.95 9.17
C GLN A 14 -2.92 0.85 8.51
N PHE A 15 -3.72 1.90 8.66
CA PHE A 15 -4.98 2.07 7.97
C PHE A 15 -4.96 3.39 7.21
N ALA A 16 -5.38 3.35 5.95
CA ALA A 16 -5.44 4.54 5.11
C ALA A 16 -6.76 4.61 4.36
N ARG A 17 -7.28 5.83 4.21
CA ARG A 17 -8.48 6.15 3.43
C ARG A 17 -8.06 6.43 2.00
N CYS A 18 -8.74 5.81 1.02
CA CYS A 18 -8.59 6.22 -0.37
C CYS A 18 -9.23 7.60 -0.55
N VAL A 19 -8.46 8.57 -1.00
CA VAL A 19 -8.91 9.94 -1.29
C VAL A 19 -9.00 10.22 -2.79
N ASN A 20 -8.41 9.35 -3.61
CA ASN A 20 -8.46 9.44 -5.07
C ASN A 20 -8.42 8.04 -5.71
N ASP A 21 -9.55 7.61 -6.27
CA ASP A 21 -9.74 6.38 -7.03
C ASP A 21 -9.87 6.62 -8.54
N ALA A 22 -9.65 7.85 -9.03
CA ALA A 22 -9.75 8.17 -10.45
C ALA A 22 -8.65 7.49 -11.27
N ASN A 23 -8.75 7.47 -12.60
CA ASN A 23 -7.69 7.00 -13.51
C ASN A 23 -7.22 5.57 -13.23
N GLN A 24 -8.15 4.62 -13.09
CA GLN A 24 -7.81 3.20 -13.14
C GLN A 24 -7.12 2.91 -14.49
N PRO A 25 -5.92 2.29 -14.51
CA PRO A 25 -5.23 1.98 -15.74
C PRO A 25 -6.09 1.12 -16.67
N ALA A 26 -6.06 1.42 -17.98
CA ALA A 26 -6.72 0.59 -18.96
C ALA A 26 -6.19 -0.86 -18.90
N GLY A 27 -7.09 -1.83 -18.87
CA GLY A 27 -6.73 -3.25 -18.76
C GLY A 27 -6.28 -3.70 -17.37
N TYR A 28 -6.55 -2.90 -16.32
CA TYR A 28 -6.36 -3.34 -14.94
C TYR A 28 -7.28 -4.51 -14.60
N ILE A 29 -6.72 -5.58 -14.02
CA ILE A 29 -7.42 -6.77 -13.54
C ILE A 29 -7.03 -6.96 -12.08
N GLY A 30 -8.00 -6.76 -11.19
CA GLY A 30 -7.81 -6.81 -9.75
C GLY A 30 -8.77 -5.89 -9.01
N ASP A 31 -8.61 -5.83 -7.70
CA ASP A 31 -9.33 -4.93 -6.83
C ASP A 31 -8.80 -3.50 -6.97
N TRP A 32 -9.73 -2.56 -7.14
CA TRP A 32 -9.42 -1.13 -7.20
C TRP A 32 -10.01 -0.44 -5.97
N PRO A 33 -9.26 0.47 -5.32
CA PRO A 33 -9.76 1.15 -4.13
C PRO A 33 -10.93 2.07 -4.50
N THR A 34 -11.82 2.31 -3.53
CA THR A 34 -12.96 3.22 -3.68
C THR A 34 -12.74 4.43 -2.82
N ALA A 35 -12.96 5.63 -3.36
CA ALA A 35 -12.85 6.87 -2.62
C ALA A 35 -13.73 6.85 -1.36
N GLY A 36 -13.18 7.36 -0.25
CA GLY A 36 -13.82 7.38 1.06
C GLY A 36 -13.69 6.10 1.89
N ARG A 37 -13.36 4.95 1.28
CA ARG A 37 -13.15 3.70 2.04
C ARG A 37 -11.80 3.67 2.74
N VAL A 38 -11.79 3.10 3.95
CA VAL A 38 -10.59 2.86 4.76
C VAL A 38 -10.16 1.41 4.59
N TYR A 39 -8.87 1.20 4.38
CA TYR A 39 -8.28 -0.11 4.18
C TYR A 39 -7.10 -0.35 5.12
N PRO A 40 -6.86 -1.60 5.55
CA PRO A 40 -5.56 -1.97 6.08
C PRO A 40 -4.52 -1.90 4.96
N VAL A 41 -3.38 -1.25 5.21
CA VAL A 41 -2.35 -1.02 4.20
C VAL A 41 -0.95 -1.34 4.72
N ARG A 42 -0.02 -1.51 3.78
CA ARG A 42 1.43 -1.39 4.00
C ARG A 42 2.00 -0.33 3.07
N VAL A 43 2.82 0.56 3.61
CA VAL A 43 3.59 1.52 2.81
C VAL A 43 5.00 0.97 2.61
N LEU A 44 5.38 0.74 1.36
CA LEU A 44 6.70 0.22 0.99
C LEU A 44 7.36 1.14 -0.03
N PRO A 45 8.70 1.27 -0.03
CA PRO A 45 9.40 2.01 -1.07
C PRO A 45 9.33 1.25 -2.39
N HIS A 46 9.04 1.95 -3.48
CA HIS A 46 9.13 1.40 -4.83
C HIS A 46 10.57 0.97 -5.11
N VAL A 47 10.76 -0.26 -5.63
CA VAL A 47 12.09 -0.89 -5.78
C VAL A 47 13.07 -0.06 -6.62
N ARG A 48 12.59 0.65 -7.65
CA ARG A 48 13.48 1.43 -8.55
C ARG A 48 13.61 2.90 -8.17
N SER A 49 12.52 3.53 -7.73
CA SER A 49 12.48 4.99 -7.50
C SER A 49 12.56 5.37 -6.03
N GLY A 50 12.45 4.42 -5.10
CA GLY A 50 12.39 4.67 -3.66
C GLY A 50 11.12 5.40 -3.19
N GLN A 51 10.26 5.87 -4.11
CA GLN A 51 9.05 6.59 -3.76
C GLN A 51 8.05 5.69 -3.01
N PRO A 52 7.31 6.22 -2.03
CA PRO A 52 6.37 5.44 -1.26
C PRO A 52 5.21 4.93 -2.13
N GLN A 53 4.90 3.64 -1.96
CA GLN A 53 3.76 2.97 -2.56
C GLN A 53 2.91 2.32 -1.49
N VAL A 54 1.60 2.37 -1.69
CA VAL A 54 0.60 1.81 -0.80
C VAL A 54 0.16 0.46 -1.35
N HIS A 55 0.29 -0.57 -0.54
CA HIS A 55 -0.25 -1.89 -0.78
C HIS A 55 -1.48 -2.07 0.11
N VAL A 56 -2.64 -2.24 -0.51
CA VAL A 56 -3.86 -2.55 0.24
C VAL A 56 -3.83 -4.04 0.60
N LEU A 57 -3.93 -4.34 1.89
CA LEU A 57 -3.91 -5.72 2.36
C LEU A 57 -5.24 -6.40 2.02
N GLY A 58 -5.15 -7.58 1.42
CA GLY A 58 -6.31 -8.37 0.97
C GLY A 58 -6.78 -8.06 -0.46
N PHE A 59 -6.19 -7.09 -1.15
CA PHE A 59 -6.49 -6.86 -2.56
C PHE A 59 -5.81 -7.90 -3.46
N HIS A 60 -6.57 -8.41 -4.43
CA HIS A 60 -6.08 -9.19 -5.55
C HIS A 60 -5.67 -8.28 -6.72
N ALA A 61 -4.56 -8.59 -7.39
CA ALA A 61 -4.18 -7.89 -8.62
C ALA A 61 -3.39 -8.84 -9.54
N GLU A 62 -3.91 -9.04 -10.75
CA GLU A 62 -3.26 -9.86 -11.77
C GLU A 62 -2.32 -9.03 -12.63
N ARG A 63 -2.79 -7.86 -13.08
CA ARG A 63 -2.01 -6.91 -13.87
C ARG A 63 -2.72 -5.57 -14.03
N PRO A 64 -1.98 -4.45 -14.14
CA PRO A 64 -0.61 -4.27 -13.65
C PRO A 64 -0.52 -4.50 -12.13
N TYR A 65 0.70 -4.61 -11.60
CA TYR A 65 0.96 -4.91 -10.19
C TYR A 65 0.16 -4.02 -9.22
N GLY A 66 -0.46 -4.62 -8.19
CA GLY A 66 -1.36 -3.98 -7.23
C GLY A 66 -0.68 -3.13 -6.16
N ALA A 67 0.12 -2.15 -6.59
CA ALA A 67 0.68 -1.11 -5.72
C ALA A 67 0.20 0.26 -6.20
N PHE A 68 -0.21 1.11 -5.26
CA PHE A 68 -0.81 2.40 -5.56
C PHE A 68 0.11 3.55 -5.15
N ALA A 69 0.02 4.67 -5.86
CA ALA A 69 0.77 5.87 -5.49
C ALA A 69 0.29 6.41 -4.14
N ALA A 70 1.23 6.80 -3.27
CA ALA A 70 0.91 7.25 -1.91
C ALA A 70 -0.11 8.39 -1.84
N HIS A 71 -0.07 9.34 -2.78
CA HIS A 71 -0.99 10.49 -2.81
C HIS A 71 -2.47 10.10 -3.02
N ARG A 72 -2.77 8.84 -3.39
CA ARG A 72 -4.16 8.34 -3.48
C ARG A 72 -4.76 8.00 -2.13
N PHE A 73 -3.94 7.96 -1.08
CA PHE A 73 -4.34 7.53 0.24
C PHE A 73 -3.91 8.53 1.30
N GLU A 74 -4.74 8.67 2.32
CA GLU A 74 -4.46 9.45 3.52
C GLU A 74 -4.43 8.50 4.72
N THR A 75 -3.34 8.49 5.49
CA THR A 75 -3.24 7.65 6.69
C THR A 75 -4.24 8.11 7.74
N VAL A 76 -5.07 7.18 8.24
CA VAL A 76 -6.09 7.45 9.25
C VAL A 76 -5.68 6.92 10.62
N ALA A 77 -4.98 5.79 10.67
CA ALA A 77 -4.52 5.21 11.93
C ALA A 77 -3.25 4.37 11.74
N THR A 78 -2.45 4.29 12.81
CA THR A 78 -1.41 3.28 12.97
C THR A 78 -1.67 2.58 14.30
N VAL A 79 -1.88 1.27 14.26
CA VAL A 79 -2.22 0.43 15.41
C VAL A 79 -1.04 -0.48 15.73
N TRP A 80 -0.65 -0.56 16.99
CA TRP A 80 0.34 -1.53 17.45
C TRP A 80 -0.31 -2.89 17.67
N LEU A 81 0.35 -3.94 17.18
CA LEU A 81 -0.06 -5.33 17.31
C LEU A 81 0.76 -5.95 18.44
N ASN A 82 0.28 -5.75 19.67
CA ASN A 82 0.86 -6.28 20.90
C ASN A 82 0.01 -7.43 21.44
#